data_AF-A0ABD5MDT8-F1
#
_entry.id   AF-A0ABD5MDT8-F1
#
_cell.length_a   1.000
_cell.length_b   1.000
_cell.length_c   1.000
_cell.angle_alpha   90.00
_cell.angle_beta   90.00
_cell.angle_gamma   90.00
#
_symmetry.space_group_name_H-M   'P 1'
#
loop_
_entity.id
_entity.type
_entity.pdbx_description
1 polymer ?
#
loop_
_entity_poly.entity_id
_entity_poly.type
_entity_poly.pdbx_seq_one_letter_code
_entity_poly.pdbx_strand_id
1 'polypeptide(L)'
;MSSSTAAASGSDATTPDAQMLQDLAQLDERDVRALTEPMDVYADDPDCWGSDEVAVYHEGRQRMVNIETRSCDCEDAYYNHAICKHVRRAEFALGRREIPDGIRTEALDDGLRTRLQEADRL
;
A
#
# COMPACT_ATOMS: atom_id res chain seq x y z
N MET A 1 -33.10 31.68 30.92
CA MET A 1 -32.25 30.92 31.86
C MET A 1 -31.46 29.95 31.03
N SER A 2 -30.21 30.33 30.75
CA SER A 2 -29.26 29.58 29.95
C SER A 2 -28.85 28.30 30.65
N SER A 3 -28.68 27.22 29.90
CA SER A 3 -27.65 26.20 30.14
C SER A 3 -27.54 25.33 28.90
N SER A 4 -26.58 25.66 28.04
CA SER A 4 -26.10 24.77 26.99
C SER A 4 -24.74 24.26 27.46
N THR A 5 -24.68 22.97 27.79
CA THR A 5 -23.48 22.30 28.28
C THR A 5 -22.69 21.81 27.07
N ALA A 6 -21.51 22.37 26.83
CA ALA A 6 -20.53 21.80 25.90
C ALA A 6 -19.58 20.88 26.69
N ALA A 7 -19.53 19.62 26.29
CA ALA A 7 -18.50 18.62 26.61
C ALA A 7 -18.52 17.61 25.44
N ALA A 8 -17.42 17.13 24.87
CA ALA A 8 -16.00 17.27 25.14
C ALA A 8 -15.26 17.10 23.80
N SER A 9 -14.31 17.98 23.49
CA SER A 9 -13.32 17.69 22.46
C SER A 9 -12.20 16.89 23.13
N GLY A 10 -12.36 15.56 23.16
CA GLY A 10 -11.26 14.66 23.47
C GLY A 10 -10.30 14.64 22.27
N SER A 11 -9.28 15.49 22.31
CA SER A 11 -8.15 15.36 21.39
C SER A 11 -7.33 14.16 21.85
N ASP A 12 -7.55 13.02 21.19
CA ASP A 12 -6.76 11.81 21.36
C ASP A 12 -5.37 12.10 20.77
N ALA A 13 -4.47 12.63 21.59
CA ALA A 13 -3.09 12.88 21.20
C ALA A 13 -2.33 11.55 21.20
N THR A 14 -2.63 10.70 20.21
CA THR A 14 -1.83 9.51 19.90
C THR A 14 -0.40 9.97 19.66
N THR A 15 0.54 9.42 20.43
CA THR A 15 1.97 9.71 20.23
C THR A 15 2.44 9.10 18.91
N PRO A 16 3.52 9.64 18.28
CA PRO A 16 4.05 9.06 17.04
C PRO A 16 4.34 7.56 17.15
N ASP A 17 4.91 7.12 18.28
CA ASP A 17 5.15 5.69 18.54
C ASP A 17 3.87 4.86 18.61
N ALA A 18 2.79 5.41 19.19
CA ALA A 18 1.51 4.72 19.26
C ALA A 18 0.85 4.64 17.87
N GLN A 19 1.00 5.67 17.02
CA GLN A 19 0.52 5.64 15.64
C GLN A 19 1.31 4.60 14.83
N MET A 20 2.64 4.62 14.90
CA MET A 20 3.52 3.64 14.25
C MET A 20 3.15 2.19 14.64
N LEU A 21 2.90 1.92 15.92
CA LEU A 21 2.47 0.61 16.38
C LEU A 21 1.09 0.20 15.85
N GLN A 22 0.16 1.16 15.70
CA GLN A 22 -1.15 0.89 15.10
C GLN A 22 -1.01 0.57 13.61
N ASP A 23 -0.20 1.32 12.86
CA ASP A 23 -0.02 1.11 11.43
C ASP A 23 0.64 -0.25 11.13
N LEU A 24 1.64 -0.64 11.94
CA LEU A 24 2.27 -1.95 11.88
C LEU A 24 1.28 -3.09 12.23
N ALA A 25 0.39 -2.88 13.21
CA ALA A 25 -0.60 -3.87 13.61
C ALA A 25 -1.67 -4.14 12.53
N GLN A 26 -1.86 -3.20 11.59
CA GLN A 26 -2.79 -3.33 10.48
C GLN A 26 -2.21 -4.12 9.29
N LEU A 27 -0.92 -4.43 9.29
CA LEU A 27 -0.29 -5.21 8.23
C LEU A 27 -0.64 -6.69 8.36
N ASP A 28 -1.18 -7.26 7.28
CA ASP A 28 -1.43 -8.70 7.19
C ASP A 28 -0.37 -9.43 6.32
N GLU A 29 -0.52 -10.74 6.16
CA GLU A 29 0.41 -11.55 5.35
C GLU A 29 0.53 -11.08 3.89
N ARG A 30 -0.55 -10.60 3.28
CA ARG A 30 -0.50 -10.08 1.91
C ARG A 30 0.25 -8.77 1.84
N ASP A 31 0.20 -7.93 2.89
CA ASP A 31 1.04 -6.73 2.99
C ASP A 31 2.52 -7.11 3.10
N VAL A 32 2.85 -8.07 3.97
CA VAL A 32 4.24 -8.55 4.11
C VAL A 32 4.79 -9.03 2.76
N ARG A 33 4.02 -9.82 2.02
CA ARG A 33 4.41 -10.30 0.68
C ARG A 33 4.50 -9.15 -0.33
N ALA A 34 3.53 -8.24 -0.31
CA ALA A 34 3.50 -7.05 -1.15
C ALA A 34 4.57 -6.01 -0.81
N LEU A 35 5.31 -6.17 0.29
CA LEU A 35 6.43 -5.31 0.67
C LEU A 35 7.77 -5.99 0.37
N THR A 36 7.88 -7.30 0.59
CA THR A 36 9.16 -8.03 0.61
C THR A 36 9.43 -8.92 -0.61
N GLU A 37 8.43 -9.42 -1.32
CA GLU A 37 8.67 -10.28 -2.50
C GLU A 37 9.10 -9.44 -3.72
N PRO A 38 10.02 -9.94 -4.56
CA PRO A 38 10.51 -9.20 -5.73
C PRO A 38 9.39 -8.97 -6.75
N MET A 39 9.03 -7.72 -6.98
CA MET A 39 7.99 -7.34 -7.95
C MET A 39 8.32 -6.00 -8.61
N ASP A 40 8.19 -5.96 -9.94
CA ASP A 40 8.34 -4.73 -10.70
C ASP A 40 6.96 -4.13 -11.02
N VAL A 41 6.83 -2.82 -10.91
CA VAL A 41 5.56 -2.09 -11.10
C VAL A 41 5.74 -1.04 -12.19
N TYR A 42 4.88 -1.09 -13.20
CA TYR A 42 4.90 -0.17 -14.35
C TYR A 42 3.52 0.46 -14.53
N ALA A 43 3.41 1.77 -14.31
CA ALA A 43 2.17 2.52 -14.48
C ALA A 43 1.94 3.01 -15.93
N ASP A 44 3.00 3.01 -16.73
CA ASP A 44 3.05 3.43 -18.12
C ASP A 44 3.34 2.26 -19.08
N ASP A 45 3.03 1.04 -18.64
CA ASP A 45 3.18 -0.17 -19.44
C ASP A 45 2.29 -0.09 -20.70
N PRO A 46 2.82 -0.42 -21.90
CA PRO A 46 2.06 -0.35 -23.14
C PRO A 46 0.83 -1.28 -23.18
N ASP A 47 0.79 -2.33 -22.35
CA ASP A 47 -0.35 -3.23 -22.26
C ASP A 47 -1.47 -2.70 -21.35
N CYS A 48 -1.25 -1.62 -20.60
CA CYS A 48 -2.28 -0.97 -19.78
C CYS A 48 -3.26 -0.17 -20.66
N TRP A 49 -4.56 -0.35 -20.45
CA TRP A 49 -5.60 0.26 -21.28
C TRP A 49 -5.95 1.69 -20.86
N GLY A 50 -5.50 2.13 -19.68
CA GLY A 50 -5.76 3.47 -19.14
C GLY A 50 -4.91 3.81 -17.93
N SER A 51 -5.06 5.04 -17.42
CA SER A 51 -4.30 5.58 -16.28
C SER A 51 -4.54 4.87 -14.95
N ASP A 52 -5.61 4.09 -14.87
CA ASP A 52 -6.03 3.39 -13.66
C ASP A 52 -5.47 1.96 -13.62
N GLU A 53 -4.86 1.51 -14.72
CA GLU A 53 -4.24 0.20 -14.85
C GLU A 53 -2.73 0.27 -14.67
N VAL A 54 -2.20 -0.76 -14.02
CA VAL A 54 -0.79 -0.89 -13.69
C VAL A 54 -0.39 -2.35 -13.94
N ALA A 55 0.70 -2.54 -14.65
CA ALA A 55 1.30 -3.85 -14.81
C ALA A 55 2.22 -4.15 -13.62
N VAL A 56 1.97 -5.28 -12.96
CA VAL A 56 2.83 -5.81 -11.90
C VAL A 56 3.45 -7.11 -12.36
N TYR A 57 4.77 -7.16 -12.46
CA TYR A 57 5.51 -8.37 -12.82
C TYR A 57 6.00 -9.08 -11.58
N HIS A 58 5.71 -10.38 -11.49
CA HIS A 58 6.14 -11.24 -10.39
C HIS A 58 6.41 -12.64 -10.93
N GLU A 59 7.59 -13.21 -10.66
CA GLU A 59 7.99 -14.55 -11.10
C GLU A 59 7.82 -14.78 -12.62
N GLY A 60 8.14 -13.77 -13.43
CA GLY A 60 8.02 -13.83 -14.89
C GLY A 60 6.58 -13.83 -15.41
N ARG A 61 5.59 -13.51 -14.57
CA ARG A 61 4.19 -13.34 -14.96
C ARG A 61 3.78 -11.89 -14.77
N GLN A 62 3.10 -11.34 -15.77
CA GLN A 62 2.44 -10.05 -15.68
C GLN A 62 1.08 -10.23 -15.00
N ARG A 63 0.72 -9.26 -14.17
CA ARG A 63 -0.59 -9.14 -13.54
C ARG A 63 -1.14 -7.75 -13.83
N MET A 64 -2.28 -7.69 -14.49
CA MET A 64 -2.96 -6.43 -14.70
C MET A 64 -3.72 -6.06 -13.43
N VAL A 65 -3.41 -4.89 -12.89
CA VAL A 65 -4.00 -4.35 -11.67
C VAL A 65 -4.74 -3.07 -12.01
N ASN A 66 -6.01 -2.96 -11.63
CA ASN A 66 -6.72 -1.70 -11.68
C ASN A 66 -6.77 -1.10 -10.27
N ILE A 67 -6.12 0.05 -10.10
CA ILE A 67 -5.90 0.65 -8.77
C ILE A 67 -7.15 1.33 -8.23
N GLU A 68 -7.97 1.93 -9.09
CA GLU A 68 -9.22 2.57 -8.69
C GLU A 68 -10.23 1.55 -8.15
N THR A 69 -10.40 0.44 -8.86
CA THR A 69 -11.32 -0.65 -8.46
C THR A 69 -10.70 -1.65 -7.49
N ARG A 70 -9.39 -1.55 -7.24
CA ARG A 70 -8.58 -2.49 -6.44
C ARG A 70 -8.71 -3.94 -6.92
N SER A 71 -8.80 -4.13 -8.23
CA SER A 71 -8.95 -5.44 -8.87
C SER A 71 -7.64 -5.91 -9.51
N CYS A 72 -7.49 -7.23 -9.64
CA CYS A 72 -6.33 -7.87 -10.25
C CYS A 72 -6.76 -9.16 -10.94
N ASP A 73 -6.10 -9.52 -12.03
CA ASP A 73 -6.33 -10.76 -12.80
C ASP A 73 -5.75 -12.04 -12.15
N CYS A 74 -5.14 -11.92 -10.96
CA CYS A 74 -4.49 -13.05 -10.30
C CYS A 74 -5.50 -14.00 -9.62
N GLU A 75 -5.06 -15.24 -9.41
CA GLU A 75 -5.86 -16.30 -8.78
C GLU A 75 -6.32 -15.95 -7.36
N ASP A 76 -5.49 -15.26 -6.55
CA ASP A 76 -5.88 -14.84 -5.19
C ASP A 76 -7.06 -13.85 -5.22
N ALA A 77 -7.03 -12.88 -6.15
CA ALA A 77 -8.15 -11.95 -6.33
C ALA A 77 -9.41 -12.66 -6.86
N TYR A 78 -9.24 -13.59 -7.81
CA TYR A 78 -10.34 -14.34 -8.41
C TYR A 78 -11.04 -15.27 -7.41
N TYR A 79 -10.29 -16.11 -6.70
CA TYR A 79 -10.86 -17.14 -5.83
C TYR A 79 -11.20 -16.65 -4.43
N ASN A 80 -10.42 -15.73 -3.86
CA ASN A 80 -10.63 -15.26 -2.49
C ASN A 80 -11.39 -13.94 -2.42
N HIS A 81 -11.72 -13.31 -3.57
CA HIS A 81 -12.39 -12.01 -3.65
C HIS A 81 -11.77 -10.94 -2.73
N ALA A 82 -10.44 -11.01 -2.58
CA ALA A 82 -9.67 -10.19 -1.67
C ALA A 82 -8.77 -9.22 -2.43
N ILE A 83 -8.36 -8.14 -1.76
CA ILE A 83 -7.29 -7.27 -2.24
C ILE A 83 -5.98 -8.06 -2.14
N CYS A 84 -5.53 -8.60 -3.28
CA CYS A 84 -4.34 -9.42 -3.37
C CYS A 84 -3.05 -8.62 -3.16
N LYS A 85 -1.93 -9.33 -3.03
CA LYS A 85 -0.60 -8.72 -2.88
C LYS A 85 -0.22 -7.78 -4.03
N HIS A 86 -0.63 -8.05 -5.28
CA HIS A 86 -0.25 -7.23 -6.43
C HIS A 86 -0.90 -5.84 -6.39
N VAL A 87 -2.17 -5.77 -5.96
CA VAL A 87 -2.85 -4.49 -5.75
C VAL A 87 -2.13 -3.68 -4.68
N ARG A 88 -1.83 -4.30 -3.54
CA ARG A 88 -1.13 -3.65 -2.42
C ARG A 88 0.28 -3.20 -2.82
N ARG A 89 1.02 -4.03 -3.56
CA ARG A 89 2.34 -3.70 -4.12
C ARG A 89 2.26 -2.43 -4.97
N ALA A 90 1.29 -2.39 -5.88
CA ALA A 90 1.10 -1.23 -6.74
C ALA A 90 0.69 0.02 -5.95
N GLU A 91 -0.17 -0.11 -4.94
CA GLU A 91 -0.53 1.00 -4.04
C GLU A 91 0.70 1.56 -3.29
N PHE A 92 1.58 0.70 -2.77
CA PHE A 92 2.82 1.13 -2.13
C PHE A 92 3.79 1.78 -3.12
N ALA A 93 4.00 1.18 -4.28
CA ALA A 93 4.91 1.70 -5.31
C ALA A 93 4.47 3.08 -5.82
N LEU A 94 3.17 3.25 -6.07
CA LEU A 94 2.58 4.52 -6.50
C LEU A 94 2.39 5.53 -5.36
N GLY A 95 2.57 5.12 -4.11
CA GLY A 95 2.39 6.00 -2.96
C GLY A 95 0.95 6.32 -2.61
N ARG A 96 0.01 5.54 -3.14
CA ARG A 96 -1.39 5.61 -2.74
C ARG A 96 -1.63 5.00 -1.36
N ARG A 97 -0.69 4.14 -0.92
CA ARG A 97 -0.60 3.64 0.44
C ARG A 97 0.80 3.91 0.97
N GLU A 98 0.87 4.49 2.16
CA GLU A 98 2.14 4.74 2.83
C GLU A 98 2.73 3.44 3.39
N ILE A 99 4.05 3.32 3.35
CA ILE A 99 4.78 2.25 4.02
C ILE A 99 4.96 2.69 5.47
N PRO A 100 4.43 1.95 6.46
CA PRO A 100 4.53 2.35 7.87
C PRO A 100 5.97 2.58 8.32
N ASP A 101 6.14 3.58 9.19
CA ASP A 101 7.38 3.77 9.92
C ASP A 101 7.70 2.52 10.77
N GLY A 102 8.99 2.29 11.02
CA GLY A 102 9.45 1.14 11.82
C GLY A 102 9.57 -0.18 11.04
N ILE A 103 9.19 -0.22 9.76
CA ILE A 103 9.56 -1.34 8.88
C ILE A 103 11.07 -1.33 8.64
N ARG A 104 11.68 -2.52 8.72
CA ARG A 104 13.10 -2.72 8.35
C ARG A 104 13.25 -2.52 6.86
N THR A 105 13.82 -1.38 6.46
CA THR A 105 13.95 -1.00 5.05
C THR A 105 14.76 -2.02 4.25
N GLU A 106 15.70 -2.76 4.86
CA GLU A 106 16.47 -3.79 4.15
C GLU A 106 15.66 -5.03 3.77
N ALA A 107 14.49 -5.23 4.38
CA ALA A 107 13.58 -6.32 4.03
C ALA A 107 12.66 -5.94 2.86
N LEU A 108 12.55 -4.65 2.52
CA LEU A 108 11.74 -4.19 1.41
C LEU A 108 12.39 -4.58 0.08
N ASP A 109 11.52 -4.89 -0.88
CA ASP A 109 11.91 -5.00 -2.28
C ASP A 109 12.62 -3.73 -2.79
N ASP A 110 13.56 -3.92 -3.70
CA ASP A 110 14.46 -2.89 -4.25
C ASP A 110 13.69 -1.72 -4.88
N GLY A 111 12.57 -1.99 -5.55
CA GLY A 111 11.72 -0.97 -6.16
C GLY A 111 11.10 -0.05 -5.11
N LEU A 112 10.62 -0.60 -3.98
CA LEU A 112 10.10 0.23 -2.89
C LEU A 112 11.18 1.00 -2.15
N ARG A 113 12.36 0.41 -1.95
CA ARG A 113 13.50 1.12 -1.34
C ARG A 113 13.88 2.34 -2.18
N THR A 114 13.91 2.18 -3.50
CA THR A 114 14.17 3.28 -4.45
C THR A 114 13.11 4.37 -4.34
N ARG A 115 11.82 4.00 -4.35
CA ARG A 115 10.71 4.93 -4.18
C ARG A 115 10.81 5.74 -2.88
N LEU A 116 11.10 5.11 -1.74
CA LEU A 116 11.26 5.83 -0.47
C LEU A 116 12.41 6.86 -0.53
N GLN A 117 13.54 6.48 -1.14
CA GLN A 117 14.66 7.41 -1.33
C GLN A 117 14.31 8.58 -2.26
N GLU A 118 13.44 8.37 -3.23
CA GLU A 118 12.95 9.44 -4.12
C GLU A 118 11.95 10.36 -3.41
N ALA A 119 11.07 9.79 -2.57
CA ALA A 119 10.12 10.55 -1.77
C ALA A 119 10.83 11.46 -0.75
N ASP A 120 11.90 10.99 -0.11
CA ASP A 120 12.70 11.77 0.85
C ASP A 120 13.54 12.88 0.19
N ARG A 121 13.69 12.87 -1.13
CA ARG A 121 14.47 13.86 -1.90
C ARG A 121 13.65 15.06 -2.37
N LEU A 122 12.34 15.08 -2.10
CA LEU A 122 11.41 16.16 -2.44
C LEU A 122 11.00 16.94 -1.18
#